data_AF-K7YQE3-F1
#
_entry.id   AF-K7YQE3-F1
#
_cell.length_a   1.000
_cell.length_b   1.000
_cell.length_c   1.000
_cell.angle_alpha   90.00
_cell.angle_beta   90.00
_cell.angle_gamma   90.00
#
_symmetry.space_group_name_H-M   'P 1'
#
loop_
_entity.id
_entity.type
_entity.pdbx_description
1 polymer ?
#
loop_
_entity_poly.entity_id
_entity_poly.type
_entity_poly.pdbx_seq_one_letter_code
_entity_poly.pdbx_strand_id
1 'polypeptide(L)'
;MKRWGVFLLIPLILGVSSGGVVELEGYFNARYSANFLKSTRNVKFVMPPGTRGKIEETKQFGSGNYGLKVEVLSGKHKGEKVWVYYKPANPGMKLFENSEAAGEALASAEVEKSKSVETTRKTEALRVPAAAEKAEEKQAVQELNQQIRDANKKVQETKPCDGCEVVKEQARDTVPNDSAKVVSTFAPRASSDAPVLRSPTRTVNPFGIRPTRCRTVGTYDSCVFEGDSSEGKFKLRNMGPNKVVSKGDYRIREWSFEYEAGARQDIGISISDSPNSTVSHTQESYIMLFPRKTLPHIRVEGNRQIVTLPTGETVTYNAQTREVIGGAFSEDGPMTGGGKILAPAKVSYRGNGVMVRVDRRGEEPRLLANGTATVTKQGKSCKVPVRDLWPNQAQNSPVHFKYFSDSDFDTYLKRKCGFGL
;
A
#
# COMPACT_ATOMS: atom_id res chain seq x y z
N MET A 1 22.70 -68.72 19.40
CA MET A 1 21.85 -68.31 18.26
C MET A 1 20.87 -67.24 18.74
N LYS A 2 21.09 -65.96 18.39
CA LYS A 2 20.18 -64.84 18.72
C LYS A 2 19.54 -64.37 17.42
N ARG A 3 18.24 -64.60 17.26
CA ARG A 3 17.43 -64.12 16.13
C ARG A 3 17.09 -62.65 16.36
N TRP A 4 17.60 -61.77 15.50
CA TRP A 4 17.12 -60.39 15.38
C TRP A 4 15.82 -60.38 14.56
N GLY A 5 14.73 -59.96 15.20
CA GLY A 5 13.46 -59.70 14.53
C GLY A 5 13.56 -58.40 13.74
N VAL A 6 13.50 -58.50 12.41
CA VAL A 6 13.36 -57.35 11.51
C VAL A 6 11.91 -56.87 11.62
N PHE A 7 11.68 -55.79 12.38
CA PHE A 7 10.44 -55.04 12.33
C PHE A 7 10.43 -54.21 11.04
N LEU A 8 9.66 -54.66 10.04
CA LEU A 8 9.33 -53.94 8.84
C LEU A 8 8.38 -52.78 9.22
N LEU A 9 8.95 -51.62 9.55
CA LEU A 9 8.21 -50.36 9.62
C LEU A 9 7.82 -49.99 8.18
N ILE A 10 6.60 -50.34 7.79
CA ILE A 10 5.96 -49.82 6.59
C ILE A 10 5.77 -48.31 6.85
N PRO A 11 6.48 -47.41 6.14
CA PRO A 11 6.20 -45.99 6.27
C PRO A 11 4.78 -45.78 5.78
N LEU A 12 3.91 -45.29 6.67
CA LEU A 12 2.59 -44.78 6.32
C LEU A 12 2.84 -43.53 5.46
N ILE A 13 3.03 -43.73 4.15
CA ILE A 13 3.14 -42.65 3.18
C ILE A 13 1.77 -41.99 3.18
N LEU A 14 1.66 -40.83 3.83
CA LEU A 14 0.49 -39.97 3.76
C LEU A 14 0.19 -39.71 2.28
N GLY A 15 -0.75 -40.49 1.76
CA GLY A 15 -1.03 -40.63 0.34
C GLY A 15 -1.75 -39.39 -0.16
N VAL A 16 -1.02 -38.48 -0.79
CA VAL A 16 -1.63 -37.44 -1.61
C VAL A 16 -2.13 -38.11 -2.89
N SER A 17 -3.35 -38.64 -2.82
CA SER A 17 -3.99 -39.31 -3.95
C SER A 17 -4.39 -38.31 -5.03
N SER A 18 -4.20 -38.70 -6.30
CA SER A 18 -4.74 -37.96 -7.44
C SER A 18 -6.27 -37.86 -7.28
N GLY A 19 -6.83 -36.66 -7.43
CA GLY A 19 -8.25 -36.40 -7.22
C GLY A 19 -8.59 -35.63 -5.94
N GLY A 20 -7.64 -35.52 -5.00
CA GLY A 20 -7.80 -34.72 -3.79
C GLY A 20 -7.99 -33.22 -4.07
N VAL A 21 -8.47 -32.49 -3.07
CA VAL A 21 -8.63 -31.03 -3.12
C VAL A 21 -7.59 -30.39 -2.20
N VAL A 22 -6.98 -29.31 -2.64
CA VAL A 22 -6.09 -28.48 -1.84
C VAL A 22 -6.74 -27.12 -1.58
N GLU A 23 -6.60 -26.61 -0.36
CA GLU A 23 -6.92 -25.23 0.00
C GLU A 23 -5.68 -24.55 0.58
N LEU A 24 -5.30 -23.40 0.02
CA LEU A 24 -4.10 -22.68 0.42
C LEU A 24 -4.34 -21.87 1.69
N GLU A 25 -3.45 -21.98 2.68
CA GLU A 25 -3.50 -21.15 3.89
C GLU A 25 -2.65 -19.87 3.76
N GLY A 26 -1.76 -19.82 2.75
CA GLY A 26 -0.87 -18.69 2.47
C GLY A 26 -0.75 -18.37 0.99
N TYR A 27 0.20 -17.50 0.65
CA TYR A 27 0.51 -17.15 -0.73
C TYR A 27 1.44 -18.19 -1.37
N PHE A 28 1.09 -18.67 -2.57
CA PHE A 28 1.90 -19.64 -3.31
C PHE A 28 2.23 -19.16 -4.72
N ASN A 29 3.45 -19.44 -5.16
CA ASN A 29 3.86 -19.24 -6.54
C ASN A 29 3.37 -20.40 -7.40
N ALA A 30 2.33 -20.16 -8.21
CA ALA A 30 1.86 -21.10 -9.23
C ALA A 30 2.88 -21.15 -10.38
N ARG A 31 3.31 -22.34 -10.80
CA ARG A 31 4.37 -22.53 -11.81
C ARG A 31 3.88 -23.30 -13.03
N TYR A 32 4.55 -23.08 -14.18
CA TYR A 32 4.28 -23.83 -15.41
C TYR A 32 4.76 -25.28 -15.37
N SER A 33 5.75 -25.59 -14.52
CA SER A 33 6.35 -26.93 -14.44
C SER A 33 6.74 -27.29 -13.01
N ALA A 34 6.94 -28.59 -12.76
CA ALA A 34 7.37 -29.13 -11.47
C ALA A 34 8.83 -28.79 -11.08
N ASN A 35 9.45 -27.78 -11.69
CA ASN A 35 10.77 -27.31 -11.32
C ASN A 35 10.64 -26.11 -10.36
N PHE A 36 11.02 -26.33 -9.11
CA PHE A 36 10.91 -25.35 -8.02
C PHE A 36 12.26 -24.73 -7.61
N LEU A 37 13.31 -24.90 -8.42
CA LEU A 37 14.60 -24.26 -8.17
C LEU A 37 14.46 -22.73 -8.23
N LYS A 38 15.12 -22.03 -7.30
CA LYS A 38 15.09 -20.56 -7.20
C LYS A 38 15.58 -19.86 -8.48
N SER A 39 16.49 -20.50 -9.22
CA SER A 39 17.01 -20.02 -10.50
C SER A 39 16.03 -20.15 -11.67
N THR A 40 15.00 -20.99 -11.55
CA THR A 40 14.07 -21.27 -12.65
C THR A 40 12.98 -20.21 -12.73
N ARG A 41 12.91 -19.53 -13.88
CA ARG A 41 11.90 -18.50 -14.19
C ARG A 41 10.63 -19.10 -14.79
N ASN A 42 9.89 -19.88 -14.01
CA ASN A 42 8.66 -20.55 -14.44
C ASN A 42 7.44 -20.22 -13.56
N VAL A 43 7.47 -19.10 -12.81
CA VAL A 43 6.30 -18.62 -12.08
C VAL A 43 5.28 -18.03 -13.06
N LYS A 44 4.05 -18.53 -13.00
CA LYS A 44 2.92 -18.11 -13.83
C LYS A 44 2.16 -16.96 -13.18
N PHE A 45 1.75 -17.14 -11.92
CA PHE A 45 1.11 -16.12 -11.08
C PHE A 45 1.24 -16.49 -9.60
N VAL A 46 0.77 -15.61 -8.70
CA VAL A 46 0.72 -15.84 -7.26
C VAL A 46 -0.73 -16.14 -6.85
N MET A 47 -0.94 -17.23 -6.13
CA MET A 47 -2.23 -17.62 -5.58
C MET A 47 -2.39 -17.09 -4.16
N PRO A 48 -3.47 -16.33 -3.87
CA PRO A 48 -3.76 -15.86 -2.52
C PRO A 48 -4.25 -17.00 -1.60
N PRO A 49 -4.21 -16.80 -0.26
CA PRO A 49 -4.84 -17.72 0.68
C PRO A 49 -6.35 -17.88 0.40
N GLY A 50 -6.89 -19.07 0.68
CA GLY A 50 -8.26 -19.47 0.36
C GLY A 50 -8.47 -19.94 -1.08
N THR A 51 -7.44 -19.91 -1.92
CA THR A 51 -7.52 -20.50 -3.27
C THR A 51 -7.66 -22.02 -3.14
N ARG A 52 -8.59 -22.61 -3.90
CA ARG A 52 -8.82 -24.05 -3.95
C ARG A 52 -8.38 -24.62 -5.28
N GLY A 53 -7.86 -25.84 -5.27
CA GLY A 53 -7.48 -26.55 -6.49
C GLY A 53 -7.71 -28.05 -6.37
N LYS A 54 -8.03 -28.70 -7.49
CA LYS A 54 -8.09 -30.17 -7.60
C LYS A 54 -6.71 -30.69 -8.00
N ILE A 55 -6.19 -31.67 -7.27
CA ILE A 55 -4.89 -32.28 -7.51
C ILE A 55 -5.03 -33.26 -8.68
N GLU A 56 -4.37 -32.97 -9.81
CA GLU A 56 -4.33 -33.86 -10.97
C GLU A 56 -3.13 -34.81 -10.92
N GLU A 57 -1.97 -34.30 -10.51
CA GLU A 57 -0.70 -35.01 -10.59
C GLU A 57 0.17 -34.65 -9.38
N THR A 58 0.90 -35.64 -8.85
CA THR A 58 1.81 -35.44 -7.72
C THR A 58 3.20 -35.93 -8.12
N LYS A 59 4.23 -35.14 -7.84
CA LYS A 59 5.63 -35.49 -8.09
C LYS A 59 6.45 -35.37 -6.81
N GLN A 60 6.97 -36.49 -6.31
CA GLN A 60 7.88 -36.48 -5.17
C GLN A 60 9.30 -36.10 -5.60
N PHE A 61 9.97 -35.26 -4.82
CA PHE A 61 11.36 -34.89 -4.99
C PHE A 61 12.26 -35.71 -4.07
N GLY A 62 13.55 -35.83 -4.42
CA GLY A 62 14.54 -36.52 -3.58
C GLY A 62 14.70 -35.95 -2.16
N SER A 63 14.23 -34.72 -1.93
CA SER A 63 14.18 -34.10 -0.60
C SER A 63 13.00 -34.54 0.27
N GLY A 64 12.11 -35.42 -0.23
CA GLY A 64 10.85 -35.79 0.43
C GLY A 64 9.73 -34.74 0.33
N ASN A 65 9.94 -33.66 -0.41
CA ASN A 65 8.92 -32.65 -0.70
C ASN A 65 8.17 -33.01 -1.99
N TYR A 66 7.03 -32.38 -2.24
CA TYR A 66 6.18 -32.70 -3.38
C TYR A 66 5.92 -31.48 -4.25
N GLY A 67 5.79 -31.71 -5.56
CA GLY A 67 5.11 -30.82 -6.47
C GLY A 67 3.70 -31.33 -6.69
N LEU A 68 2.70 -30.48 -6.56
CA LEU A 68 1.31 -30.81 -6.86
C LEU A 68 0.89 -30.03 -8.10
N LYS A 69 0.41 -30.72 -9.12
CA LYS A 69 -0.25 -30.10 -10.27
C LYS A 69 -1.72 -29.97 -9.93
N VAL A 70 -2.18 -28.73 -9.85
CA VAL A 70 -3.51 -28.37 -9.38
C VAL A 70 -4.27 -27.65 -10.47
N GLU A 71 -5.51 -28.07 -10.70
CA GLU A 71 -6.50 -27.32 -11.48
C GLU A 71 -7.23 -26.37 -10.52
N VAL A 72 -7.09 -25.07 -10.72
CA VAL A 72 -7.64 -24.05 -9.82
C VAL A 72 -9.18 -24.06 -9.89
N LEU A 73 -9.85 -24.21 -8.75
CA LEU A 73 -11.31 -24.29 -8.66
C LEU A 73 -11.97 -22.94 -8.32
N SER A 74 -11.21 -22.00 -7.73
CA SER A 74 -11.73 -20.71 -7.24
C SER A 74 -10.87 -19.51 -7.66
N GLY A 75 -11.46 -18.32 -7.66
CA GLY A 75 -10.77 -17.06 -7.95
C GLY A 75 -10.57 -16.75 -9.45
N LYS A 76 -9.71 -15.76 -9.72
CA LYS A 76 -9.47 -15.19 -11.07
C LYS A 76 -8.91 -16.20 -12.08
N HIS A 77 -8.20 -17.21 -11.59
CA HIS A 77 -7.49 -18.20 -12.41
C HIS A 77 -8.21 -19.56 -12.47
N LYS A 78 -9.53 -19.59 -12.24
CA LYS A 78 -10.34 -20.82 -12.28
C LYS A 78 -10.17 -21.56 -13.62
N GLY A 79 -9.95 -22.88 -13.54
CA GLY A 79 -9.70 -23.78 -14.66
C GLY A 79 -8.24 -23.86 -15.11
N GLU A 80 -7.35 -23.01 -14.59
CA GLU A 80 -5.94 -23.08 -14.95
C GLU A 80 -5.23 -24.22 -14.22
N LYS A 81 -4.38 -24.95 -14.95
CA LYS A 81 -3.52 -26.02 -14.42
C LYS A 81 -2.14 -25.48 -14.10
N VAL A 82 -1.71 -25.61 -12.86
CA VAL A 82 -0.45 -25.06 -12.36
C VAL A 82 0.24 -25.98 -11.38
N TRP A 83 1.56 -25.86 -11.24
CA TRP A 83 2.35 -26.57 -10.25
C TRP A 83 2.56 -25.73 -8.99
N VAL A 84 2.29 -26.31 -7.82
CA VAL A 84 2.60 -25.75 -6.51
C VAL A 84 3.53 -26.64 -5.71
N TYR A 85 4.32 -26.02 -4.85
CA TYR A 85 5.26 -26.71 -3.98
C TYR A 85 4.59 -27.05 -2.65
N TYR A 86 4.70 -28.31 -2.22
CA TYR A 86 4.17 -28.81 -0.96
C TYR A 86 5.29 -29.37 -0.08
N LYS A 87 5.35 -28.91 1.16
CA LYS A 87 6.32 -29.32 2.18
C LYS A 87 5.57 -30.00 3.34
N PRO A 88 5.60 -31.35 3.44
CA PRO A 88 4.84 -32.07 4.47
C PRO A 88 5.16 -31.66 5.91
N ALA A 89 6.43 -31.31 6.19
CA ALA A 89 6.87 -30.92 7.53
C ALA A 89 6.33 -29.55 8.01
N ASN A 90 5.85 -28.70 7.09
CA ASN A 90 5.24 -27.42 7.42
C ASN A 90 4.22 -27.08 6.30
N PRO A 91 3.04 -27.72 6.33
CA PRO A 91 2.08 -27.61 5.25
C PRO A 91 1.43 -26.23 5.30
N GLY A 92 1.76 -25.35 4.36
CA GLY A 92 1.04 -24.06 4.18
C GLY A 92 -0.28 -24.20 3.42
N MET A 93 -0.82 -25.42 3.32
CA MET A 93 -2.04 -25.75 2.59
C MET A 93 -2.69 -26.98 3.23
N LYS A 94 -4.02 -27.01 3.22
CA LYS A 94 -4.83 -28.16 3.65
C LYS A 94 -5.08 -29.09 2.47
N LEU A 95 -4.98 -30.39 2.71
CA LEU A 95 -5.27 -31.43 1.72
C LEU A 95 -6.52 -32.18 2.17
N PHE A 96 -7.45 -32.37 1.25
CA PHE A 96 -8.70 -33.10 1.43
C PHE A 96 -8.75 -34.24 0.42
N GLU A 97 -9.30 -35.38 0.82
CA GLU A 97 -9.37 -36.57 -0.05
C GLU A 97 -10.28 -36.35 -1.27
N ASN A 98 -11.32 -35.54 -1.11
CA ASN A 98 -12.28 -35.20 -2.16
C ASN A 98 -12.94 -33.83 -1.88
N SER A 99 -13.80 -33.38 -2.80
CA SER A 99 -14.51 -32.10 -2.68
C SER A 99 -15.56 -32.07 -1.57
N GLU A 100 -16.14 -33.22 -1.20
CA GLU A 100 -17.16 -33.32 -0.16
C GLU A 100 -16.52 -33.10 1.22
N ALA A 101 -15.41 -33.78 1.50
CA ALA A 101 -14.61 -33.62 2.71
C ALA A 101 -14.11 -32.17 2.87
N ALA A 102 -13.74 -31.51 1.76
CA ALA A 102 -13.40 -30.10 1.78
C ALA A 102 -14.61 -29.22 2.19
N GLY A 103 -15.79 -29.51 1.64
CA GLY A 103 -17.04 -28.81 1.97
C GLY A 103 -17.44 -28.95 3.44
N GLU A 104 -17.37 -30.17 3.99
CA GLU A 104 -17.69 -30.47 5.39
C GLU A 104 -16.76 -29.73 6.36
N ALA A 105 -15.46 -29.77 6.12
CA ALA A 105 -14.47 -29.11 6.98
C ALA A 105 -14.68 -27.58 7.07
N LEU A 106 -15.17 -26.97 5.99
CA LEU A 106 -15.46 -25.54 5.94
C LEU A 106 -16.75 -25.19 6.68
N ALA A 107 -17.80 -25.99 6.49
CA ALA A 107 -19.06 -25.81 7.20
C ALA A 107 -18.85 -25.90 8.72
N SER A 108 -18.00 -26.84 9.19
CA SER A 108 -17.66 -26.95 10.61
C SER A 108 -16.86 -25.74 11.13
N ALA A 109 -15.91 -25.21 10.35
CA ALA A 109 -15.10 -24.07 10.74
C ALA A 109 -15.92 -22.76 10.85
N GLU A 110 -16.93 -22.58 10.00
CA GLU A 110 -17.82 -21.41 10.03
C GLU A 110 -18.75 -21.45 11.26
N VAL A 111 -19.22 -22.65 11.64
CA VAL A 111 -20.04 -22.86 12.84
C VAL A 111 -19.24 -22.62 14.13
N GLU A 112 -17.99 -23.07 14.24
CA GLU A 112 -17.16 -22.78 15.43
C GLU A 112 -16.86 -21.28 15.59
N LYS A 113 -16.60 -20.59 14.48
CA LYS A 113 -16.34 -19.14 14.49
C LYS A 113 -17.56 -18.32 14.89
N SER A 114 -18.76 -18.84 14.63
CA SER A 114 -20.03 -18.23 15.05
C SER A 114 -20.39 -18.50 16.53
N LYS A 115 -19.94 -19.63 17.10
CA LYS A 115 -20.19 -19.98 18.51
C LYS A 115 -19.21 -19.31 19.50
N SER A 116 -18.04 -18.84 19.04
CA SER A 116 -17.06 -18.18 19.92
C SER A 116 -17.36 -16.69 20.21
N VAL A 117 -18.54 -16.18 19.86
CA VAL A 117 -18.97 -14.79 20.12
C VAL A 117 -20.16 -14.78 21.09
N GLU A 118 -20.04 -15.49 22.21
CA GLU A 118 -21.01 -15.40 23.32
C GLU A 118 -20.47 -14.45 24.39
N THR A 119 -21.07 -13.27 24.48
CA THR A 119 -20.65 -12.17 25.35
C THR A 119 -20.88 -12.50 26.82
N THR A 120 -19.79 -12.67 27.57
CA THR A 120 -19.79 -12.64 29.04
C THR A 120 -19.51 -11.22 29.52
N ARG A 121 -20.56 -10.44 29.81
CA ARG A 121 -20.58 -9.45 30.91
C ARG A 121 -21.97 -8.82 31.10
N LYS A 122 -22.62 -9.14 32.22
CA LYS A 122 -23.67 -8.31 32.83
C LYS A 122 -22.97 -7.17 33.57
N THR A 123 -23.46 -5.93 33.42
CA THR A 123 -23.06 -4.79 34.24
C THR A 123 -24.34 -4.09 34.69
N GLU A 124 -24.47 -3.86 35.99
CA GLU A 124 -25.62 -3.20 36.63
C GLU A 124 -25.68 -1.70 36.34
N ALA A 125 -26.90 -1.17 36.30
CA ALA A 125 -27.19 0.22 35.95
C ALA A 125 -27.05 1.16 37.16
N LEU A 126 -26.26 2.22 37.01
CA LEU A 126 -26.28 3.41 37.87
C LEU A 126 -27.37 4.38 37.41
N ARG A 127 -28.21 4.84 38.36
CA ARG A 127 -29.23 5.88 38.16
C ARG A 127 -28.67 7.27 38.51
N VAL A 128 -28.80 8.23 37.59
CA VAL A 128 -28.67 9.68 37.84
C VAL A 128 -29.74 10.40 36.97
N PRO A 129 -30.41 11.48 37.44
CA PRO A 129 -31.64 11.97 36.83
C PRO A 129 -31.38 12.93 35.67
N ALA A 130 -31.84 12.56 34.47
CA ALA A 130 -31.81 13.36 33.25
C ALA A 130 -33.24 13.55 32.73
N ALA A 131 -33.96 14.55 33.24
CA ALA A 131 -35.32 14.86 32.79
C ALA A 131 -35.51 16.31 32.30
N ALA A 132 -34.56 17.22 32.53
CA ALA A 132 -34.69 18.61 32.09
C ALA A 132 -34.03 18.87 30.72
N GLU A 133 -32.78 18.44 30.50
CA GLU A 133 -32.05 18.74 29.24
C GLU A 133 -32.62 18.05 27.99
N LYS A 134 -33.29 16.91 28.13
CA LYS A 134 -33.87 16.18 26.97
C LYS A 134 -35.16 16.80 26.43
N ALA A 135 -35.79 17.73 27.16
CA ALA A 135 -37.00 18.40 26.70
C ALA A 135 -36.67 19.56 25.74
N GLU A 136 -35.62 20.33 26.03
CA GLU A 136 -35.18 21.44 25.18
C GLU A 136 -34.60 20.94 23.85
N GLU A 137 -33.82 19.84 23.88
CA GLU A 137 -33.26 19.25 22.65
C GLU A 137 -34.35 18.71 21.71
N LYS A 138 -35.45 18.15 22.27
CA LYS A 138 -36.58 17.68 21.46
C LYS A 138 -37.37 18.83 20.82
N GLN A 139 -37.52 19.97 21.51
CA GLN A 139 -38.19 21.13 20.93
C GLN A 139 -37.36 21.75 19.80
N ALA A 140 -36.05 21.89 19.98
CA ALA A 140 -35.16 22.42 18.94
C ALA A 140 -35.17 21.55 17.66
N VAL A 141 -35.19 20.22 17.81
CA VAL A 141 -35.26 19.29 16.67
C VAL A 141 -36.62 19.35 15.96
N GLN A 142 -37.72 19.57 16.69
CA GLN A 142 -39.05 19.71 16.09
C GLN A 142 -39.17 21.02 15.30
N GLU A 143 -38.64 22.12 15.84
CA GLU A 143 -38.68 23.43 15.19
C GLU A 143 -37.84 23.45 13.90
N LEU A 144 -36.65 22.83 13.92
CA LEU A 144 -35.81 22.69 12.73
C LEU A 144 -36.47 21.86 11.62
N ASN A 145 -37.13 20.75 11.99
CA ASN A 145 -37.86 19.92 11.03
C ASN A 145 -39.04 20.66 10.39
N GLN A 146 -39.71 21.55 11.14
CA GLN A 146 -40.78 22.37 10.61
C GLN A 146 -40.26 23.41 9.60
N GLN A 147 -39.13 24.07 9.91
CA GLN A 147 -38.49 25.02 8.99
C GLN A 147 -38.07 24.37 7.66
N ILE A 148 -37.54 23.13 7.69
CA ILE A 148 -37.18 22.38 6.48
C ILE A 148 -38.42 22.08 5.63
N ARG A 149 -39.55 21.71 6.25
CA ARG A 149 -40.81 21.45 5.53
C ARG A 149 -41.35 22.71 4.87
N ASP A 150 -41.32 23.84 5.57
CA ASP A 150 -41.80 25.11 5.04
C ASP A 150 -40.91 25.62 3.88
N ALA A 151 -39.58 25.41 3.98
CA ALA A 151 -38.65 25.72 2.90
C ALA A 151 -38.89 24.85 1.66
N ASN A 152 -39.10 23.55 1.84
CA ASN A 152 -39.40 22.63 0.73
C ASN A 152 -40.73 22.95 0.05
N LYS A 153 -41.75 23.38 0.81
CA LYS A 153 -43.03 23.81 0.26
C LYS A 153 -42.87 25.06 -0.61
N LYS A 154 -42.06 26.05 -0.19
CA LYS A 154 -41.75 27.23 -1.00
C LYS A 154 -41.04 26.89 -2.32
N VAL A 155 -40.15 25.90 -2.31
CA VAL A 155 -39.45 25.45 -3.52
C VAL A 155 -40.40 24.75 -4.50
N GLN A 156 -41.43 24.06 -4.02
CA GLN A 156 -42.45 23.44 -4.88
C GLN A 156 -43.43 24.45 -5.50
N GLU A 157 -43.62 25.61 -4.87
CA GLU A 157 -44.49 26.68 -5.38
C GLU A 157 -43.80 27.58 -6.42
N THR A 158 -42.46 27.57 -6.48
CA THR A 158 -41.72 28.19 -7.59
C THR A 158 -41.83 27.34 -8.86
N LYS A 159 -42.46 27.91 -9.89
CA LYS A 159 -42.61 27.31 -11.24
C LYS A 159 -41.31 26.64 -11.69
N PRO A 160 -41.36 25.39 -12.19
CA PRO A 160 -40.18 24.72 -12.73
C PRO A 160 -39.60 25.56 -13.87
N CYS A 161 -38.29 25.75 -13.82
CA CYS A 161 -37.52 26.38 -14.88
C CYS A 161 -37.63 25.53 -16.16
N ASP A 162 -38.23 26.09 -17.20
CA ASP A 162 -38.25 25.50 -18.54
C ASP A 162 -36.79 25.35 -19.01
N GLY A 163 -36.31 24.10 -19.08
CA GLY A 163 -34.99 23.75 -19.60
C GLY A 163 -33.98 23.16 -18.61
N CYS A 164 -34.32 22.99 -17.33
CA CYS A 164 -33.44 22.28 -16.39
C CYS A 164 -33.62 20.76 -16.53
N GLU A 165 -32.72 20.11 -17.26
CA GLU A 165 -32.62 18.66 -17.33
C GLU A 165 -32.08 18.14 -15.98
N VAL A 166 -32.98 17.77 -15.07
CA VAL A 166 -32.60 17.24 -13.76
C VAL A 166 -32.18 15.78 -13.91
N VAL A 167 -30.86 15.54 -13.85
CA VAL A 167 -30.29 14.19 -13.72
C VAL A 167 -30.78 13.60 -12.39
N LYS A 168 -31.54 12.50 -12.47
CA LYS A 168 -31.98 11.73 -11.32
C LYS A 168 -30.78 11.02 -10.69
N GLU A 169 -30.15 11.61 -9.69
CA GLU A 169 -29.30 10.86 -8.77
C GLU A 169 -30.17 10.14 -7.74
N GLN A 170 -30.05 8.80 -7.71
CA GLN A 170 -30.62 7.98 -6.65
C GLN A 170 -29.81 8.19 -5.37
N ALA A 171 -30.37 8.91 -4.41
CA ALA A 171 -29.87 8.95 -3.05
C ALA A 171 -30.05 7.56 -2.40
N ARG A 172 -28.95 6.93 -2.00
CA ARG A 172 -28.97 5.78 -1.08
C ARG A 172 -28.87 6.30 0.35
N ASP A 173 -29.83 5.89 1.16
CA ASP A 173 -29.91 6.15 2.60
C ASP A 173 -28.63 5.71 3.33
N THR A 174 -28.03 6.63 4.06
CA THR A 174 -26.97 6.37 5.04
C THR A 174 -27.58 6.26 6.44
N VAL A 175 -27.41 5.10 7.07
CA VAL A 175 -27.65 4.89 8.50
C VAL A 175 -26.39 5.33 9.27
N PRO A 176 -26.51 6.11 10.35
CA PRO A 176 -25.37 6.39 11.22
C PRO A 176 -25.17 5.22 12.17
N ASN A 177 -23.95 4.70 12.26
CA ASN A 177 -23.60 3.84 13.38
C ASN A 177 -22.26 4.24 13.99
N ASP A 178 -22.36 4.52 15.28
CA ASP A 178 -21.29 4.96 16.16
C ASP A 178 -20.52 3.77 16.74
N SER A 179 -19.32 4.09 17.21
CA SER A 179 -18.47 3.36 18.16
C SER A 179 -17.51 2.26 17.65
N ALA A 180 -16.27 2.45 18.12
CA ALA A 180 -15.04 1.81 17.69
C ALA A 180 -14.68 0.57 18.53
N LYS A 181 -14.12 -0.46 17.87
CA LYS A 181 -12.87 -1.18 18.23
C LYS A 181 -12.80 -2.48 17.44
N VAL A 182 -12.20 -2.41 16.25
CA VAL A 182 -11.56 -3.56 15.63
C VAL A 182 -10.30 -3.05 14.98
N VAL A 183 -9.14 -3.56 15.41
CA VAL A 183 -7.89 -3.45 14.64
C VAL A 183 -8.10 -4.36 13.43
N SER A 184 -8.80 -3.86 12.42
CA SER A 184 -8.99 -4.58 11.17
C SER A 184 -7.68 -4.56 10.40
N THR A 185 -7.27 -5.72 9.89
CA THR A 185 -6.29 -5.84 8.82
C THR A 185 -6.59 -4.81 7.73
N PHE A 186 -5.78 -3.77 7.68
CA PHE A 186 -5.94 -2.63 6.77
C PHE A 186 -5.51 -3.08 5.37
N ALA A 187 -6.48 -3.21 4.47
CA ALA A 187 -6.22 -3.38 3.04
C ALA A 187 -6.42 -2.02 2.35
N PRO A 188 -5.45 -1.52 1.57
CA PRO A 188 -5.61 -0.27 0.84
C PRO A 188 -6.81 -0.39 -0.11
N ARG A 189 -7.82 0.46 0.10
CA ARG A 189 -8.95 0.61 -0.81
C ARG A 189 -8.77 1.93 -1.54
N ALA A 190 -8.83 1.95 -2.88
CA ALA A 190 -9.08 3.19 -3.58
C ALA A 190 -10.41 3.76 -3.04
N SER A 191 -10.42 4.91 -2.34
CA SER A 191 -11.70 5.49 -1.91
C SER A 191 -12.51 5.90 -3.13
N SER A 192 -13.82 5.79 -2.96
CA SER A 192 -14.85 6.22 -3.92
C SER A 192 -14.71 7.69 -4.33
N ASP A 193 -14.11 8.52 -3.48
CA ASP A 193 -14.09 9.98 -3.63
C ASP A 193 -12.80 10.49 -4.28
N ALA A 194 -11.82 9.61 -4.49
CA ALA A 194 -10.59 9.97 -5.17
C ALA A 194 -10.73 9.63 -6.66
N PRO A 195 -10.76 10.61 -7.59
CA PRO A 195 -10.60 10.30 -9.00
C PRO A 195 -9.34 9.45 -9.17
N VAL A 196 -9.47 8.33 -9.89
CA VAL A 196 -8.33 7.49 -10.29
C VAL A 196 -7.29 8.43 -10.89
N LEU A 197 -6.12 8.51 -10.28
CA LEU A 197 -5.04 9.33 -10.81
C LEU A 197 -4.71 8.81 -12.20
N ARG A 198 -5.03 9.60 -13.22
CA ARG A 198 -4.76 9.23 -14.60
C ARG A 198 -3.28 9.43 -14.85
N SER A 199 -2.58 8.35 -15.18
CA SER A 199 -1.24 8.49 -15.76
C SER A 199 -1.33 9.32 -17.03
N PRO A 200 -0.28 10.10 -17.39
CA PRO A 200 -0.27 10.84 -18.64
C PRO A 200 -0.49 9.89 -19.82
N THR A 201 -1.45 10.22 -20.69
CA THR A 201 -1.72 9.47 -21.92
C THR A 201 -0.59 9.68 -22.92
N ARG A 202 0.23 8.65 -23.10
CA ARG A 202 1.04 8.31 -24.30
C ARG A 202 1.31 9.46 -25.29
N THR A 203 2.08 10.49 -24.92
CA THR A 203 2.62 11.44 -25.92
C THR A 203 3.86 12.27 -25.54
N VAL A 204 4.68 11.92 -24.53
CA VAL A 204 5.95 12.66 -24.31
C VAL A 204 7.07 11.81 -23.70
N ASN A 205 7.51 10.77 -24.39
CA ASN A 205 8.87 10.25 -24.18
C ASN A 205 9.57 9.90 -25.53
N PRO A 206 9.80 10.90 -26.40
CA PRO A 206 10.48 10.68 -27.68
C PRO A 206 11.99 10.39 -27.56
N PHE A 207 12.62 10.54 -26.37
CA PHE A 207 14.09 10.54 -26.24
C PHE A 207 14.69 9.60 -25.16
N GLY A 208 14.03 8.48 -24.87
CA GLY A 208 14.77 7.26 -24.54
C GLY A 208 15.49 7.21 -23.19
N ILE A 209 14.78 7.41 -22.08
CA ILE A 209 14.92 6.39 -21.03
C ILE A 209 14.16 5.20 -21.58
N ARG A 210 14.84 4.09 -21.86
CA ARG A 210 14.13 2.83 -22.11
C ARG A 210 13.61 2.36 -20.75
N PRO A 211 12.31 2.50 -20.44
CA PRO A 211 11.73 1.61 -19.45
C PRO A 211 12.10 0.19 -19.88
N THR A 212 12.68 -0.61 -18.98
CA THR A 212 13.01 -2.01 -19.27
C THR A 212 11.78 -2.74 -19.77
N ARG A 213 10.61 -2.39 -19.19
CA ARG A 213 9.27 -2.73 -19.66
C ARG A 213 8.30 -1.63 -19.21
N CYS A 214 7.58 -0.97 -20.13
CA CYS A 214 6.28 -0.41 -19.77
C CYS A 214 5.20 -1.36 -20.24
N ARG A 215 4.16 -1.55 -19.42
CA ARG A 215 2.96 -2.27 -19.78
C ARG A 215 1.76 -1.36 -19.56
N THR A 216 0.85 -1.34 -20.51
CA THR A 216 -0.46 -0.73 -20.32
C THR A 216 -1.34 -1.68 -19.50
N VAL A 217 -1.79 -1.24 -18.33
CA VAL A 217 -2.72 -1.97 -17.46
C VAL A 217 -4.04 -1.20 -17.46
N GLY A 218 -5.03 -1.69 -18.21
CA GLY A 218 -6.28 -0.95 -18.42
C GLY A 218 -6.04 0.34 -19.21
N THR A 219 -6.24 1.51 -18.59
CA THR A 219 -6.11 2.83 -19.22
C THR A 219 -4.82 3.58 -18.88
N TYR A 220 -3.86 2.94 -18.20
CA TYR A 220 -2.61 3.59 -17.80
C TYR A 220 -1.37 2.79 -18.17
N ASP A 221 -0.26 3.50 -18.42
CA ASP A 221 1.06 2.91 -18.63
C ASP A 221 1.79 2.78 -17.29
N SER A 222 2.25 1.57 -17.00
CA SER A 222 3.03 1.21 -15.83
C SER A 222 4.45 0.89 -16.27
N CYS A 223 5.45 1.62 -15.77
CA CYS A 223 6.81 1.55 -16.27
C CYS A 223 7.78 1.01 -15.21
N VAL A 224 8.55 0.00 -15.61
CA VAL A 224 9.62 -0.60 -14.84
C VAL A 224 10.96 -0.11 -15.40
N PHE A 225 11.76 0.53 -14.56
CA PHE A 225 13.09 1.03 -14.91
C PHE A 225 14.16 0.00 -14.54
N GLU A 226 15.32 0.05 -15.18
CA GLU A 226 16.32 -1.02 -15.17
C GLU A 226 16.79 -1.36 -13.75
N GLY A 227 16.52 -2.58 -13.29
CA GLY A 227 16.87 -3.08 -11.96
C GLY A 227 15.72 -3.14 -10.94
N ASP A 228 14.59 -2.47 -11.19
CA ASP A 228 13.39 -2.60 -10.33
C ASP A 228 12.51 -3.76 -10.83
N SER A 229 11.98 -4.58 -9.92
CA SER A 229 11.14 -5.74 -10.25
C SER A 229 9.65 -5.46 -10.13
N SER A 230 9.27 -4.32 -9.52
CA SER A 230 7.89 -3.93 -9.27
C SER A 230 7.50 -2.69 -10.09
N GLU A 231 6.32 -2.77 -10.68
CA GLU A 231 5.59 -1.62 -11.21
C GLU A 231 5.30 -0.62 -10.09
N GLY A 232 5.40 0.69 -10.35
CA GLY A 232 5.06 1.73 -9.35
C GLY A 232 6.23 2.39 -8.62
N LYS A 233 7.46 2.27 -9.15
CA LYS A 233 8.65 2.89 -8.57
C LYS A 233 9.65 3.31 -9.66
N PHE A 234 10.33 4.43 -9.45
CA PHE A 234 11.53 4.77 -10.22
C PHE A 234 12.55 5.51 -9.35
N LYS A 235 13.82 5.44 -9.75
CA LYS A 235 14.94 5.96 -8.97
C LYS A 235 15.88 6.83 -9.81
N LEU A 236 16.49 7.83 -9.17
CA LEU A 236 17.58 8.64 -9.71
C LEU A 236 18.79 8.54 -8.78
N ARG A 237 19.93 8.10 -9.31
CA ARG A 237 21.18 7.95 -8.55
C ARG A 237 22.18 9.02 -8.94
N ASN A 238 22.44 9.94 -8.04
CA ASN A 238 23.52 10.91 -8.17
C ASN A 238 24.81 10.28 -7.62
N MET A 239 25.79 10.08 -8.52
CA MET A 239 27.13 9.62 -8.20
C MET A 239 28.12 10.74 -8.56
N GLY A 240 28.97 11.10 -7.62
CA GLY A 240 29.94 12.19 -7.76
C GLY A 240 31.08 11.90 -8.75
N PRO A 241 31.97 12.88 -9.00
CA PRO A 241 32.05 14.16 -8.30
C PRO A 241 31.11 15.24 -8.88
N ASN A 242 30.40 15.95 -7.99
CA ASN A 242 29.66 17.18 -8.29
C ASN A 242 29.41 18.00 -7.01
N LYS A 243 28.56 19.04 -7.06
CA LYS A 243 28.35 19.98 -5.92
C LYS A 243 27.67 19.32 -4.72
N VAL A 244 26.95 18.22 -4.96
CA VAL A 244 26.18 17.49 -3.94
C VAL A 244 26.95 16.29 -3.42
N VAL A 245 27.43 15.46 -4.36
CA VAL A 245 28.11 14.20 -4.07
C VAL A 245 29.57 14.35 -4.44
N SER A 246 30.43 14.39 -3.43
CA SER A 246 31.89 14.37 -3.62
C SER A 246 32.36 13.04 -4.25
N LYS A 247 33.57 13.03 -4.83
CA LYS A 247 34.21 11.83 -5.39
C LYS A 247 34.30 10.69 -4.36
N GLY A 248 33.95 9.46 -4.75
CA GLY A 248 34.13 8.24 -3.98
C GLY A 248 33.20 7.11 -4.41
N ASP A 249 33.69 5.87 -4.38
CA ASP A 249 33.01 4.71 -4.99
C ASP A 249 31.66 4.34 -4.34
N TYR A 250 31.48 4.72 -3.07
CA TYR A 250 30.28 4.42 -2.28
C TYR A 250 29.47 5.68 -1.92
N ARG A 251 29.82 6.83 -2.51
CA ARG A 251 29.14 8.10 -2.24
C ARG A 251 28.01 8.29 -3.22
N ILE A 252 26.78 8.11 -2.73
CA ILE A 252 25.59 8.11 -3.58
C ILE A 252 24.46 8.86 -2.85
N ARG A 253 23.79 9.74 -3.58
CA ARG A 253 22.44 10.20 -3.24
C ARG A 253 21.44 9.52 -4.16
N GLU A 254 20.54 8.72 -3.60
CA GLU A 254 19.45 8.07 -4.33
C GLU A 254 18.14 8.80 -4.04
N TRP A 255 17.46 9.23 -5.10
CA TRP A 255 16.05 9.64 -5.05
C TRP A 255 15.20 8.46 -5.49
N SER A 256 14.12 8.20 -4.77
CA SER A 256 13.22 7.08 -5.01
C SER A 256 11.79 7.60 -4.97
N PHE A 257 11.07 7.46 -6.08
CA PHE A 257 9.68 7.90 -6.21
C PHE A 257 8.78 6.68 -6.12
N GLU A 258 7.95 6.63 -5.09
CA GLU A 258 7.18 5.46 -4.68
C GLU A 258 5.69 5.73 -4.84
N TYR A 259 4.98 4.83 -5.52
CA TYR A 259 3.53 4.89 -5.71
C TYR A 259 2.95 3.48 -5.91
N GLU A 260 3.11 2.65 -4.87
CA GLU A 260 2.73 1.23 -4.89
C GLU A 260 1.25 1.04 -5.28
N ALA A 261 0.99 0.15 -6.24
CA ALA A 261 -0.33 -0.12 -6.81
C ALA A 261 -1.09 1.13 -7.32
N GLY A 262 -0.40 2.26 -7.55
CA GLY A 262 -1.04 3.53 -7.90
C GLY A 262 -1.92 4.12 -6.79
N ALA A 263 -1.80 3.62 -5.56
CA ALA A 263 -2.59 4.10 -4.43
C ALA A 263 -2.16 5.52 -4.04
N ARG A 264 -3.10 6.47 -4.09
CA ARG A 264 -2.88 7.86 -3.66
C ARG A 264 -2.31 7.96 -2.25
N GLN A 265 -2.72 7.05 -1.38
CA GLN A 265 -2.31 7.00 0.02
C GLN A 265 -0.79 6.88 0.19
N ASP A 266 -0.12 6.14 -0.70
CA ASP A 266 1.28 5.76 -0.55
C ASP A 266 2.18 6.40 -1.61
N ILE A 267 1.78 7.56 -2.13
CA ILE A 267 2.64 8.36 -3.00
C ILE A 267 3.66 9.12 -2.16
N GLY A 268 4.93 8.71 -2.27
CA GLY A 268 6.03 9.26 -1.50
C GLY A 268 7.32 9.39 -2.29
N ILE A 269 8.28 10.10 -1.69
CA ILE A 269 9.61 10.31 -2.23
C ILE A 269 10.61 10.00 -1.12
N SER A 270 11.45 9.01 -1.33
CA SER A 270 12.54 8.65 -0.41
C SER A 270 13.85 9.24 -0.94
N ILE A 271 14.66 9.81 -0.05
CA ILE A 271 16.03 10.26 -0.35
C ILE A 271 16.97 9.50 0.57
N SER A 272 17.92 8.79 -0.01
CA SER A 272 18.95 8.05 0.71
C SER A 272 20.32 8.64 0.38
N ASP A 273 20.96 9.23 1.39
CA ASP A 273 22.35 9.70 1.33
C ASP A 273 23.26 8.64 1.94
N SER A 274 23.99 7.92 1.10
CA SER A 274 25.01 6.94 1.49
C SER A 274 26.40 7.58 1.39
N PRO A 275 27.01 8.05 2.49
CA PRO A 275 28.30 8.73 2.44
C PRO A 275 29.51 7.79 2.38
N ASN A 276 29.30 6.51 2.68
CA ASN A 276 30.27 5.41 2.58
C ASN A 276 29.53 4.06 2.54
N SER A 277 30.28 2.96 2.54
CA SER A 277 29.74 1.59 2.51
C SER A 277 29.07 1.14 3.82
N THR A 278 29.11 1.94 4.88
CA THR A 278 28.53 1.58 6.18
C THR A 278 27.06 1.95 6.22
N VAL A 279 26.17 0.95 6.19
CA VAL A 279 24.70 1.15 6.15
C VAL A 279 24.18 2.02 7.29
N SER A 280 24.73 1.88 8.50
CA SER A 280 24.34 2.69 9.66
C SER A 280 24.73 4.17 9.55
N HIS A 281 25.52 4.55 8.53
CA HIS A 281 25.82 5.95 8.21
C HIS A 281 24.85 6.56 7.20
N THR A 282 24.01 5.74 6.56
CA THR A 282 23.03 6.19 5.59
C THR A 282 22.02 7.12 6.24
N GLN A 283 21.73 8.25 5.59
CA GLN A 283 20.71 9.19 6.03
C GLN A 283 19.50 9.06 5.11
N GLU A 284 18.36 8.71 5.70
CA GLU A 284 17.10 8.49 5.00
C GLU A 284 16.14 9.65 5.27
N SER A 285 15.49 10.13 4.22
CA SER A 285 14.39 11.09 4.30
C SER A 285 13.20 10.52 3.55
N TYR A 286 12.01 10.58 4.15
CA TYR A 286 10.76 10.28 3.47
C TYR A 286 9.92 11.54 3.36
N ILE A 287 9.49 11.85 2.14
CA ILE A 287 8.77 13.06 1.78
C ILE A 287 7.42 12.69 1.16
N MET A 288 6.36 13.36 1.60
CA MET A 288 5.07 13.37 0.90
C MET A 288 4.73 14.80 0.51
N LEU A 289 4.14 14.95 -0.68
CA LEU A 289 3.76 16.24 -1.25
C LEU A 289 2.26 16.28 -1.50
N PHE A 290 1.63 17.40 -1.14
CA PHE A 290 0.20 17.60 -1.24
C PHE A 290 -0.13 18.94 -1.90
N PRO A 291 -1.24 19.04 -2.65
CA PRO A 291 -2.21 17.97 -2.94
C PRO A 291 -1.65 16.92 -3.92
N ARG A 292 -2.15 15.69 -3.85
CA ARG A 292 -1.73 14.54 -4.68
C ARG A 292 -2.59 14.48 -5.95
N LYS A 293 -2.29 15.34 -6.92
CA LYS A 293 -3.03 15.52 -8.18
C LYS A 293 -2.67 14.54 -9.30
N THR A 294 -1.44 14.00 -9.31
CA THR A 294 -0.95 13.09 -10.34
C THR A 294 -0.02 12.03 -9.76
N LEU A 295 0.16 10.90 -10.46
CA LEU A 295 1.26 9.98 -10.17
C LEU A 295 2.59 10.62 -10.59
N PRO A 296 3.67 10.43 -9.80
CA PRO A 296 5.01 10.82 -10.20
C PRO A 296 5.40 10.17 -11.52
N HIS A 297 6.00 10.94 -12.42
CA HIS A 297 6.51 10.41 -13.68
C HIS A 297 7.71 11.23 -14.15
N ILE A 298 8.48 10.64 -15.07
CA ILE A 298 9.72 11.23 -15.59
C ILE A 298 9.65 11.32 -17.12
N ARG A 299 10.12 12.43 -17.67
CA ARG A 299 10.37 12.65 -19.10
C ARG A 299 11.79 13.16 -19.33
N VAL A 300 12.34 12.92 -20.51
CA VAL A 300 13.71 13.34 -20.86
C VAL A 300 13.70 14.28 -22.04
N GLU A 301 14.44 15.38 -21.89
CA GLU A 301 14.59 16.43 -22.89
C GLU A 301 16.06 16.85 -22.98
N GLY A 302 16.77 16.34 -23.99
CA GLY A 302 18.20 16.58 -24.15
C GLY A 302 18.99 16.15 -22.91
N ASN A 303 19.74 17.07 -22.30
CA ASN A 303 20.52 16.82 -21.08
C ASN A 303 19.72 17.03 -19.77
N ARG A 304 18.38 16.95 -19.83
CA ARG A 304 17.50 17.17 -18.69
C ARG A 304 16.57 15.99 -18.48
N GLN A 305 16.41 15.61 -17.22
CA GLN A 305 15.37 14.71 -16.75
C GLN A 305 14.36 15.51 -15.94
N ILE A 306 13.12 15.55 -16.40
CA ILE A 306 12.07 16.34 -15.78
C ILE A 306 11.12 15.39 -15.10
N VAL A 307 11.09 15.43 -13.77
CA VAL A 307 10.20 14.66 -12.93
C VAL A 307 9.00 15.53 -12.57
N THR A 308 7.80 15.06 -12.87
CA THR A 308 6.55 15.65 -12.37
C THR A 308 6.25 15.03 -11.01
N LEU A 309 6.06 15.88 -10.01
CA LEU A 309 5.75 15.54 -8.62
C LEU A 309 4.24 15.28 -8.43
N PRO A 310 3.82 14.72 -7.28
CA PRO A 310 2.40 14.49 -7.01
C PRO A 310 1.53 15.74 -7.09
N THR A 311 2.10 16.91 -6.80
CA THR A 311 1.44 18.23 -6.89
C THR A 311 1.17 18.69 -8.32
N GLY A 312 1.75 18.01 -9.32
CA GLY A 312 1.78 18.43 -10.73
C GLY A 312 2.95 19.38 -11.05
N GLU A 313 3.73 19.79 -10.05
CA GLU A 313 4.91 20.62 -10.25
C GLU A 313 6.08 19.79 -10.74
N THR A 314 7.07 20.43 -11.36
CA THR A 314 8.21 19.73 -11.95
C THR A 314 9.50 19.97 -11.19
N VAL A 315 10.38 18.97 -11.19
CA VAL A 315 11.77 19.06 -10.76
C VAL A 315 12.64 18.63 -11.93
N THR A 316 13.63 19.46 -12.25
CA THR A 316 14.55 19.20 -13.34
C THR A 316 15.88 18.73 -12.77
N TYR A 317 16.28 17.54 -13.19
CA TYR A 317 17.56 16.93 -12.90
C TYR A 317 18.46 17.02 -14.13
N ASN A 318 19.77 17.18 -13.91
CA ASN A 318 20.75 17.01 -14.96
C ASN A 318 20.79 15.54 -15.39
N ALA A 319 20.73 15.26 -16.70
CA ALA A 319 20.64 13.88 -17.19
C ALA A 319 21.94 13.07 -17.06
N GLN A 320 23.09 13.72 -16.82
CA GLN A 320 24.36 13.05 -16.55
C GLN A 320 24.63 12.93 -15.06
N THR A 321 24.56 14.04 -14.31
CA THR A 321 24.95 14.07 -12.90
C THR A 321 23.82 13.73 -11.94
N ARG A 322 22.57 13.76 -12.39
CA ARG A 322 21.35 13.64 -11.56
C ARG A 322 21.26 14.69 -10.44
N GLU A 323 21.99 15.80 -10.55
CA GLU A 323 21.81 16.94 -9.66
C GLU A 323 20.49 17.65 -9.97
N VAL A 324 19.83 18.18 -8.95
CA VAL A 324 18.71 19.09 -9.13
C VAL A 324 19.25 20.41 -9.67
N ILE A 325 18.79 20.77 -10.87
CA ILE A 325 19.17 22.00 -11.59
C ILE A 325 18.01 23.01 -11.70
N GLY A 326 16.80 22.64 -11.26
CA GLY A 326 15.68 23.57 -11.15
C GLY A 326 14.36 22.92 -10.78
N GLY A 327 13.33 23.75 -10.61
CA GLY A 327 11.96 23.30 -10.29
C GLY A 327 11.60 23.41 -8.82
N ALA A 328 10.69 22.56 -8.37
CA ALA A 328 10.09 22.65 -7.03
C ALA A 328 11.01 22.19 -5.89
N PHE A 329 12.06 21.40 -6.17
CA PHE A 329 13.09 21.05 -5.21
C PHE A 329 14.37 21.85 -5.45
N SER A 330 15.11 22.07 -4.36
CA SER A 330 16.45 22.64 -4.37
C SER A 330 17.36 21.81 -3.45
N GLU A 331 18.54 21.47 -3.94
CA GLU A 331 19.61 20.86 -3.13
C GLU A 331 20.44 21.97 -2.51
N ASP A 332 20.17 22.28 -1.24
CA ASP A 332 20.72 23.45 -0.54
C ASP A 332 22.09 23.22 0.09
N GLY A 333 22.68 22.04 -0.12
CA GLY A 333 24.04 21.77 0.32
C GLY A 333 24.54 20.38 -0.05
N PRO A 334 25.85 20.15 0.14
CA PRO A 334 26.47 18.86 -0.13
C PRO A 334 25.96 17.80 0.85
N MET A 335 26.04 16.55 0.40
CA MET A 335 25.89 15.38 1.28
C MET A 335 26.94 15.45 2.40
N THR A 336 26.55 15.10 3.62
CA THR A 336 27.49 15.04 4.74
C THR A 336 28.53 13.95 4.53
N GLY A 337 29.78 14.21 4.92
CA GLY A 337 30.81 13.16 4.94
C GLY A 337 30.48 12.07 5.96
N GLY A 338 30.96 10.84 5.73
CA GLY A 338 30.69 9.67 6.57
C GLY A 338 31.37 9.66 7.95
N GLY A 339 31.51 10.83 8.59
CA GLY A 339 32.15 11.04 9.89
C GLY A 339 31.14 11.14 11.05
N LYS A 340 31.53 11.80 12.14
CA LYS A 340 30.71 11.90 13.36
C LYS A 340 29.44 12.76 13.19
N ILE A 341 29.45 13.72 12.26
CA ILE A 341 28.31 14.60 11.97
C ILE A 341 27.64 14.11 10.70
N LEU A 342 26.57 13.34 10.87
CA LEU A 342 25.72 12.89 9.78
C LEU A 342 24.42 13.68 9.84
N ALA A 343 24.01 14.25 8.72
CA ALA A 343 22.77 15.01 8.62
C ALA A 343 21.97 14.55 7.40
N PRO A 344 20.62 14.55 7.49
CA PRO A 344 19.75 14.26 6.36
C PRO A 344 20.03 15.16 5.16
N ALA A 345 19.58 14.71 3.98
CA ALA A 345 19.77 15.44 2.74
C ALA A 345 19.24 16.88 2.85
N LYS A 346 20.11 17.86 2.59
CA LYS A 346 19.73 19.28 2.60
C LYS A 346 18.93 19.62 1.34
N VAL A 347 17.62 19.38 1.43
CA VAL A 347 16.67 19.57 0.34
C VAL A 347 15.52 20.43 0.84
N SER A 348 15.27 21.54 0.16
CA SER A 348 14.09 22.38 0.35
C SER A 348 13.09 22.17 -0.77
N TYR A 349 11.82 22.31 -0.40
CA TYR A 349 10.70 22.37 -1.32
C TYR A 349 10.22 23.81 -1.43
N ARG A 350 10.26 24.35 -2.65
CA ARG A 350 9.89 25.72 -3.00
C ARG A 350 8.58 25.78 -3.80
N GLY A 351 7.90 24.64 -3.94
CA GLY A 351 6.60 24.57 -4.59
C GLY A 351 5.49 25.21 -3.77
N ASN A 352 4.31 25.31 -4.39
CA ASN A 352 3.11 25.91 -3.80
C ASN A 352 2.35 24.97 -2.86
N GLY A 353 2.67 23.68 -2.89
CA GLY A 353 2.02 22.66 -2.08
C GLY A 353 2.51 22.61 -0.62
N VAL A 354 2.11 21.55 0.06
CA VAL A 354 2.59 21.20 1.40
C VAL A 354 3.56 20.03 1.29
N MET A 355 4.73 20.17 1.92
CA MET A 355 5.69 19.09 2.10
C MET A 355 5.63 18.56 3.52
N VAL A 356 5.40 17.26 3.65
CA VAL A 356 5.60 16.51 4.89
C VAL A 356 6.92 15.75 4.77
N ARG A 357 7.83 15.93 5.72
CA ARG A 357 9.15 15.29 5.71
C ARG A 357 9.44 14.64 7.06
N VAL A 358 9.94 13.42 7.03
CA VAL A 358 10.51 12.73 8.20
C VAL A 358 11.90 12.24 7.84
N ASP A 359 12.83 12.38 8.78
CA ASP A 359 14.24 12.04 8.59
C ASP A 359 14.67 11.01 9.63
N ARG A 360 15.50 10.05 9.21
CA ARG A 360 16.08 9.04 10.10
C ARG A 360 17.43 8.53 9.58
N ARG A 361 18.28 8.12 10.50
CA ARG A 361 19.57 7.50 10.19
C ARG A 361 19.44 5.98 10.17
N GLY A 362 19.90 5.34 9.08
CA GLY A 362 20.10 3.90 8.94
C GLY A 362 18.85 3.02 9.00
N GLU A 363 17.66 3.61 9.06
CA GLU A 363 16.38 2.93 9.27
C GLU A 363 15.26 3.68 8.55
N GLU A 364 14.14 2.98 8.30
CA GLU A 364 12.92 3.55 7.69
C GLU A 364 12.36 4.72 8.53
N PRO A 365 12.36 5.97 8.00
CA PRO A 365 11.93 7.15 8.75
C PRO A 365 10.50 7.09 9.29
N ARG A 366 9.57 6.44 8.58
CA ARG A 366 8.15 6.37 8.95
C ARG A 366 7.87 5.47 10.16
N LEU A 367 8.77 4.55 10.49
CA LEU A 367 8.65 3.63 11.64
C LEU A 367 9.15 4.24 12.96
N LEU A 368 9.44 5.54 13.00
CA LEU A 368 9.96 6.20 14.20
C LEU A 368 8.82 6.47 15.20
N ALA A 369 8.67 5.60 16.20
CA ALA A 369 7.54 5.64 17.12
C ALA A 369 7.33 6.98 17.83
N ASN A 370 8.43 7.53 18.35
CA ASN A 370 8.50 8.83 19.00
C ASN A 370 9.05 9.91 18.06
N GLY A 371 8.92 9.68 16.76
CA GLY A 371 9.43 10.56 15.72
C GLY A 371 8.57 11.80 15.54
N THR A 372 9.17 12.81 14.94
CA THR A 372 8.48 14.03 14.54
C THR A 372 8.65 14.24 13.05
N ALA A 373 7.55 14.42 12.34
CA ALA A 373 7.55 14.88 10.97
C ALA A 373 7.47 16.41 10.92
N THR A 374 8.17 17.01 9.98
CA THR A 374 8.13 18.45 9.71
C THR A 374 7.22 18.69 8.52
N VAL A 375 6.18 19.50 8.71
CA VAL A 375 5.25 19.95 7.68
C VAL A 375 5.59 21.37 7.30
N THR A 376 5.79 21.65 6.01
CA THR A 376 6.18 22.97 5.51
C THR A 376 5.29 23.42 4.36
N LYS A 377 5.00 24.73 4.33
CA LYS A 377 4.27 25.41 3.25
C LYS A 377 4.71 26.86 3.16
N GLN A 378 5.31 27.27 2.05
CA GLN A 378 5.64 28.68 1.76
C GLN A 378 6.26 29.44 2.95
N GLY A 379 7.32 28.86 3.55
CA GLY A 379 8.02 29.45 4.70
C GLY A 379 7.38 29.20 6.08
N LYS A 380 6.13 28.72 6.14
CA LYS A 380 5.53 28.22 7.38
C LYS A 380 6.00 26.80 7.66
N SER A 381 6.23 26.48 8.93
CA SER A 381 6.66 25.16 9.39
C SER A 381 5.89 24.75 10.64
N CYS A 382 5.58 23.47 10.75
CA CYS A 382 4.90 22.85 11.87
C CYS A 382 5.49 21.47 12.12
N LYS A 383 5.57 21.07 13.39
CA LYS A 383 6.03 19.74 13.80
C LYS A 383 4.85 18.90 14.25
N VAL A 384 4.72 17.70 13.70
CA VAL A 384 3.66 16.75 14.07
C VAL A 384 4.24 15.39 14.43
N PRO A 385 3.64 14.64 15.38
CA PRO A 385 4.09 13.29 15.69
C PRO A 385 3.99 12.37 14.47
N VAL A 386 5.01 11.53 14.23
CA VAL A 386 5.00 10.55 13.12
C VAL A 386 3.82 9.59 13.25
N ARG A 387 3.46 9.17 14.47
CA ARG A 387 2.31 8.30 14.74
C ARG A 387 0.95 8.90 14.32
N ASP A 388 0.85 10.22 14.23
CA ASP A 388 -0.39 10.88 13.80
C ASP A 388 -0.57 10.78 12.27
N LEU A 389 0.51 10.49 11.54
CA LEU A 389 0.57 10.35 10.09
C LEU A 389 0.72 8.89 9.64
N TRP A 390 1.47 8.07 10.38
CA TRP A 390 1.68 6.64 10.14
C TRP A 390 1.45 5.88 11.45
N PRO A 391 0.21 5.46 11.74
CA PRO A 391 -0.13 4.87 13.05
C PRO A 391 0.44 3.47 13.23
N ASN A 392 0.73 2.77 12.12
CA ASN A 392 1.27 1.43 12.16
C ASN A 392 2.81 1.46 12.15
N GLN A 393 3.40 1.16 13.31
CA GLN A 393 4.83 1.32 13.55
C GLN A 393 5.54 -0.01 13.85
N ALA A 394 4.86 -1.14 13.65
CA ALA A 394 5.49 -2.44 13.78
C ALA A 394 6.51 -2.65 12.64
N GLN A 395 7.69 -3.20 12.96
CA GLN A 395 8.83 -3.33 12.04
C GLN A 395 8.52 -4.05 10.72
N ASN A 396 7.50 -4.92 10.71
CA ASN A 396 7.10 -5.71 9.54
C ASN A 396 5.73 -5.32 8.98
N SER A 397 5.18 -4.19 9.41
CA SER A 397 3.87 -3.75 8.96
C SER A 397 3.95 -2.81 7.77
N PRO A 398 2.96 -2.83 6.87
CA PRO A 398 2.93 -1.89 5.78
C PRO A 398 2.68 -0.49 6.34
N VAL A 399 3.59 0.42 6.03
CA VAL A 399 3.64 1.76 6.63
C VAL A 399 2.80 2.73 5.80
N HIS A 400 1.48 2.55 5.89
CA HIS A 400 0.52 3.35 5.13
C HIS A 400 0.28 4.71 5.78
N PHE A 401 0.17 5.74 4.95
CA PHE A 401 -0.19 7.08 5.41
C PHE A 401 -1.65 7.12 5.88
N LYS A 402 -1.94 7.66 7.06
CA LYS A 402 -3.27 7.60 7.69
C LYS A 402 -4.40 8.21 6.84
N TYR A 403 -4.12 9.30 6.13
CA TYR A 403 -5.15 10.09 5.46
C TYR A 403 -5.31 9.65 4.01
N PHE A 404 -6.46 9.04 3.73
CA PHE A 404 -6.76 8.55 2.39
C PHE A 404 -6.96 9.72 1.41
N SER A 405 -7.75 10.71 1.79
CA SER A 405 -8.04 11.89 0.97
C SER A 405 -7.17 13.09 1.37
N ASP A 406 -6.99 14.02 0.43
CA ASP A 406 -6.31 15.29 0.69
C ASP A 406 -7.15 16.21 1.59
N SER A 407 -8.49 16.13 1.53
CA SER A 407 -9.40 16.92 2.38
C SER A 407 -9.34 16.52 3.85
N ASP A 408 -9.23 15.22 4.14
CA ASP A 408 -9.07 14.75 5.53
C ASP A 408 -7.73 15.23 6.11
N PHE A 409 -6.69 15.17 5.28
CA PHE A 409 -5.37 15.66 5.67
C PHE A 409 -5.34 17.18 5.84
N ASP A 410 -5.99 17.93 4.95
CA ASP A 410 -6.16 19.38 5.06
C ASP A 410 -6.85 19.77 6.38
N THR A 411 -7.94 19.10 6.74
CA THR A 411 -8.65 19.30 8.01
C THR A 411 -7.73 19.03 9.20
N TYR A 412 -6.93 17.95 9.13
CA TYR A 412 -5.93 17.66 10.16
C TYR A 412 -4.88 18.78 10.28
N LEU A 413 -4.33 19.26 9.16
CA LEU A 413 -3.33 20.31 9.14
C LEU A 413 -3.86 21.65 9.67
N LYS A 414 -5.07 22.05 9.26
CA LYS A 414 -5.71 23.27 9.76
C LYS A 414 -5.82 23.24 11.29
N ARG A 415 -6.22 22.10 11.86
CA ARG A 415 -6.33 21.92 13.31
C ARG A 415 -4.97 21.86 14.03
N LYS A 416 -3.97 21.18 13.46
CA LYS A 416 -2.68 20.94 14.14
C LYS A 416 -1.65 22.04 13.91
N CYS A 417 -1.66 22.64 12.74
CA CYS A 417 -0.61 23.54 12.26
C CYS A 417 -1.12 24.96 11.97
N GLY A 418 -2.43 25.20 12.00
CA GLY A 418 -3.02 26.52 11.71
C GLY A 418 -2.95 26.92 10.23
N PHE A 419 -2.59 25.99 9.34
CA PHE A 419 -2.62 26.17 7.89
C PHE A 419 -3.04 24.87 7.20
N GLY A 420 -3.59 24.99 6.00
CA GLY A 420 -4.06 23.87 5.18
C GLY A 420 -3.24 23.65 3.91
N LEU A 421 -3.71 22.74 3.06
CA LEU A 421 -3.15 22.43 1.73
C LEU A 421 -3.16 23.61 0.77
#